data_AF-M4YQ31-F1
#
_entry.id   AF-M4YQ31-F1
#
_cell.length_a   1.000
_cell.length_b   1.000
_cell.length_c   1.000
_cell.angle_alpha   90.00
_cell.angle_beta   90.00
_cell.angle_gamma   90.00
#
_symmetry.space_group_name_H-M   'P 1'
#
loop_
_entity.id
_entity.type
_entity.pdbx_description
1 polymer ?
#
loop_
_entity_poly.entity_id
_entity_poly.type
_entity_poly.pdbx_seq_one_letter_code
_entity_poly.pdbx_strand_id
1 'polypeptide(L)'
;MTDVANKNKRKALFKGVFFWSIPVEDFEEARKVWEVTKQLTIEGEYDRYPSMKNSTVAHVRPHARDKTDCIEAPDGSLQIKKCFWLNAQYLTSLVTKYL
;
A
#
# COMPACT_ATOMS: atom_id res chain seq x y z
N MET A 1 -11.40 17.57 18.77
CA MET A 1 -11.14 18.88 18.15
C MET A 1 -11.22 18.74 16.64
N THR A 2 -12.37 19.21 16.11
CA THR A 2 -12.66 19.64 14.73
C THR A 2 -12.05 18.86 13.55
N ASP A 3 -12.93 18.09 12.93
CA ASP A 3 -12.97 17.86 11.48
C ASP A 3 -12.66 19.14 10.71
N VAL A 4 -11.63 19.08 9.86
CA VAL A 4 -11.47 20.03 8.75
C VAL A 4 -11.27 19.20 7.49
N ALA A 5 -12.39 18.76 6.91
CA ALA A 5 -12.43 18.44 5.50
C ALA A 5 -12.11 19.72 4.72
N ASN A 6 -10.84 19.90 4.37
CA ASN A 6 -10.35 21.09 3.68
C ASN A 6 -10.87 21.12 2.24
N LYS A 7 -12.02 21.75 2.03
CA LYS A 7 -12.64 21.96 0.72
C LYS A 7 -11.90 23.01 -0.15
N ASN A 8 -10.80 23.60 0.32
CA ASN A 8 -10.06 24.63 -0.40
C ASN A 8 -8.56 24.28 -0.49
N LYS A 9 -8.13 23.65 -1.60
CA LYS A 9 -6.77 23.13 -1.85
C LYS A 9 -5.62 24.17 -1.74
N ARG A 10 -5.88 25.43 -1.41
CA ARG A 10 -4.89 26.53 -1.46
C ARG A 10 -4.22 26.88 -0.12
N LYS A 11 -4.60 26.26 1.00
CA LYS A 11 -3.88 26.44 2.27
C LYS A 11 -3.79 25.11 3.02
N ALA A 12 -2.69 24.38 2.79
CA ALA A 12 -2.29 23.28 3.66
C ALA A 12 -1.62 23.86 4.91
N LEU A 13 -1.96 23.34 6.09
CA LEU A 13 -1.33 23.69 7.36
C LEU A 13 -0.43 22.54 7.78
N PHE A 14 0.83 22.82 8.09
CA PHE A 14 1.72 21.86 8.71
C PHE A 14 1.25 21.56 10.13
N LYS A 15 0.98 20.29 10.44
CA LYS A 15 0.47 19.85 11.75
C LYS A 15 1.57 19.35 12.69
N GLY A 16 2.64 18.79 12.14
CA GLY A 16 3.74 18.23 12.91
C GLY A 16 4.43 17.09 12.14
N VAL A 17 5.41 16.49 12.80
CA VAL A 17 6.15 15.31 12.33
C VAL A 17 6.35 14.36 13.50
N PHE A 18 6.42 13.07 13.22
CA PHE A 18 6.79 12.05 14.19
C PHE A 18 7.67 11.01 13.51
N PHE A 19 8.58 10.41 14.27
CA PHE A 19 9.31 9.23 13.83
C PHE A 19 8.44 8.00 14.05
N TRP A 20 8.48 7.08 13.08
CA TRP A 20 7.70 5.86 13.14
C TRP A 20 8.53 4.69 12.64
N SER A 21 8.41 3.59 13.36
CA SER A 21 8.85 2.26 12.93
C SER A 21 7.64 1.35 13.01
N ILE A 22 7.54 0.42 12.07
CA ILE A 22 6.41 -0.50 12.00
C ILE A 22 6.39 -1.39 13.26
N PRO A 23 5.27 -1.44 14.01
CA PRO A 23 5.09 -2.38 15.10
C PRO A 23 5.23 -3.83 14.63
N VAL A 24 5.63 -4.74 15.51
CA VAL A 24 5.87 -6.14 15.16
C VAL A 24 4.61 -6.80 14.61
N GLU A 25 3.45 -6.50 15.20
CA GLU A 25 2.17 -7.06 14.79
C GLU A 25 1.78 -6.61 13.37
N ASP A 26 2.02 -5.34 13.07
CA ASP A 26 1.76 -4.77 11.74
C ASP A 26 2.77 -5.27 10.70
N PHE A 27 4.01 -5.49 11.12
CA PHE A 27 5.05 -6.08 10.28
C PHE A 27 4.70 -7.52 9.90
N GLU A 28 4.22 -8.34 10.85
CA GLU A 28 3.76 -9.69 10.57
C GLU A 28 2.56 -9.71 9.62
N GLU A 29 1.65 -8.74 9.73
CA GLU A 29 0.53 -8.59 8.82
C GLU A 29 0.99 -8.20 7.41
N ALA A 30 1.94 -7.26 7.29
CA ALA A 30 2.58 -6.94 6.01
C ALA A 30 3.35 -8.14 5.43
N ARG A 31 3.98 -8.96 6.27
CA ARG A 31 4.65 -10.19 5.85
C ARG A 31 3.67 -11.19 5.24
N LYS A 32 2.46 -11.34 5.78
CA LYS A 32 1.42 -12.20 5.17
C LYS A 32 1.06 -11.72 3.76
N VAL A 33 0.92 -10.41 3.55
CA VAL A 33 0.68 -9.83 2.22
C VAL A 33 1.82 -10.21 1.27
N TRP A 34 3.07 -10.06 1.72
CA TRP A 34 4.25 -10.42 0.93
C TRP A 34 4.29 -11.91 0.57
N GLU A 35 4.05 -12.81 1.53
CA GLU A 35 4.05 -14.26 1.29
C GLU A 35 2.97 -14.67 0.28
N VAL A 36 1.76 -14.13 0.42
CA VAL A 36 0.68 -14.39 -0.54
C VAL A 36 1.05 -13.86 -1.94
N THR A 37 1.59 -12.64 -2.03
CA THR A 37 2.05 -12.09 -3.32
C THR A 37 3.13 -12.98 -3.94
N LYS A 38 4.11 -13.43 -3.15
CA LYS A 38 5.17 -14.33 -3.62
C LYS A 38 4.59 -15.65 -4.14
N GLN A 39 3.68 -16.27 -3.40
CA GLN A 39 3.03 -17.51 -3.80
C GLN A 39 2.27 -17.35 -5.12
N LEU A 40 1.46 -16.31 -5.24
CA LEU A 40 0.73 -16.00 -6.48
C LEU A 40 1.66 -15.64 -7.64
N THR A 41 2.82 -15.03 -7.38
CA THR A 41 3.85 -14.75 -8.41
C THR A 41 4.38 -16.06 -9.00
N ILE A 42 4.66 -17.05 -8.13
CA ILE A 42 5.15 -18.37 -8.53
C ILE A 42 4.08 -19.12 -9.33
N GLU A 43 2.81 -18.95 -8.97
CA GLU A 43 1.66 -19.58 -9.64
C GLU A 43 1.24 -18.88 -10.95
N GLY A 44 1.81 -17.71 -11.27
CA GLY A 44 1.40 -16.92 -12.44
C GLY A 44 0.08 -16.14 -12.27
N GLU A 45 -0.42 -16.02 -11.03
CA GLU A 45 -1.74 -15.48 -10.69
C GLU A 45 -1.68 -13.98 -10.34
N TYR A 46 -1.12 -13.17 -11.26
CA TYR A 46 -0.76 -11.77 -11.02
C TYR A 46 -1.91 -10.81 -10.72
N ASP A 47 -3.14 -11.17 -11.12
CA ASP A 47 -4.36 -10.37 -10.92
C ASP A 47 -5.06 -10.68 -9.59
N ARG A 48 -4.62 -11.74 -8.90
CA ARG A 48 -5.15 -12.15 -7.60
C ARG A 48 -4.36 -11.60 -6.42
N TYR A 49 -3.39 -10.74 -6.68
CA TYR A 49 -2.59 -10.12 -5.64
C TYR A 49 -3.45 -9.42 -4.58
N PRO A 50 -3.02 -9.40 -3.30
CA PRO A 50 -3.80 -8.83 -2.22
C PRO A 50 -4.22 -7.39 -2.50
N SER A 51 -5.53 -7.16 -2.50
CA SER A 51 -6.14 -5.83 -2.57
C SER A 51 -6.18 -5.18 -1.20
N MET A 52 -6.53 -3.89 -1.15
CA MET A 52 -6.69 -3.13 0.10
C MET A 52 -7.66 -3.78 1.11
N LYS A 53 -8.57 -4.67 0.69
CA LYS A 53 -9.50 -5.38 1.57
C LYS A 53 -8.91 -6.63 2.23
N ASN A 54 -7.79 -7.14 1.71
CA ASN A 54 -7.23 -8.43 2.14
C ASN A 54 -6.36 -8.33 3.39
N SER A 55 -5.96 -7.11 3.77
CA SER A 55 -5.17 -6.85 4.97
C SER A 55 -5.51 -5.46 5.49
N THR A 56 -5.37 -5.25 6.80
CA THR A 56 -5.54 -3.93 7.43
C THR A 56 -4.33 -3.02 7.22
N VAL A 57 -3.15 -3.57 6.94
CA VAL A 57 -1.87 -2.82 6.91
C VAL A 57 -1.42 -2.47 5.50
N ALA A 58 -1.37 -3.43 4.59
CA ALA A 58 -0.75 -3.25 3.27
C ALA A 58 -1.49 -3.96 2.13
N HIS A 59 -1.21 -3.57 0.90
CA HIS A 59 -1.74 -4.23 -0.30
C HIS A 59 -0.78 -4.08 -1.49
N VAL A 60 -1.09 -4.75 -2.60
CA VAL A 60 -0.36 -4.60 -3.86
C VAL A 60 -1.23 -3.90 -4.89
N ARG A 61 -0.67 -2.91 -5.59
CA ARG A 61 -1.40 -2.16 -6.62
C ARG A 61 -0.47 -1.68 -7.73
N PRO A 62 -0.96 -1.52 -8.97
CA PRO A 62 -0.19 -0.89 -10.04
C PRO A 62 0.39 0.46 -9.63
N HIS A 63 1.67 0.66 -9.96
CA HIS A 63 2.36 1.95 -9.89
C HIS A 63 3.12 2.27 -11.19
N ALA A 64 2.81 1.49 -12.24
CA ALA A 64 3.20 1.79 -13.60
C ALA A 64 2.69 3.16 -14.02
N ARG A 65 3.48 3.85 -14.86
CA ARG A 65 3.08 5.14 -15.44
C ARG A 65 1.80 5.02 -16.28
N ASP A 66 1.70 3.93 -17.03
CA ASP A 66 0.62 3.63 -17.97
C ASP A 66 0.54 2.10 -18.18
N LYS A 67 -0.32 1.64 -19.10
CA LYS A 67 -0.51 0.20 -19.39
C LYS A 67 0.66 -0.45 -20.16
N THR A 68 1.58 0.34 -20.72
CA THR A 68 2.72 -0.18 -21.47
C THR A 68 3.98 -0.25 -20.61
N ASP A 69 3.98 0.42 -19.45
CA ASP A 69 5.01 0.30 -18.41
C ASP A 69 4.90 -1.04 -17.66
N CYS A 70 5.34 -2.08 -18.36
CA CYS A 70 5.35 -3.46 -17.92
C CYS A 70 6.76 -3.95 -17.55
N ILE A 71 6.82 -5.12 -16.91
CA ILE A 71 8.02 -5.88 -16.60
C ILE A 71 7.78 -7.35 -16.97
N GLU A 72 8.82 -8.04 -17.43
CA GLU A 72 8.76 -9.49 -17.64
C GLU A 72 8.69 -10.20 -16.28
N ALA A 73 7.68 -11.04 -16.11
CA ALA A 73 7.46 -11.85 -14.92
C ALA A 73 8.22 -13.20 -15.03
N PRO A 74 8.36 -13.95 -13.93
CA PRO A 74 9.11 -15.21 -13.93
C PRO A 74 8.60 -16.29 -14.90
N ASP A 75 7.34 -16.21 -15.31
CA ASP A 75 6.72 -17.09 -16.31
C ASP A 75 6.92 -16.62 -17.76
N GLY A 76 7.66 -15.52 -17.98
CA GLY A 76 7.90 -14.89 -19.28
C GLY A 76 6.77 -13.96 -19.75
N SER A 77 5.69 -13.81 -18.99
CA SER A 77 4.61 -12.89 -19.34
C SER A 77 4.98 -11.42 -19.05
N LEU A 78 4.42 -10.48 -19.81
CA LEU A 78 4.55 -9.06 -19.52
C LEU A 78 3.45 -8.60 -18.56
N GLN A 79 3.85 -8.17 -17.36
CA GLN A 79 2.95 -7.72 -16.31
C GLN A 79 3.12 -6.22 -16.06
N ILE A 80 2.01 -5.49 -15.87
CA ILE A 80 2.06 -4.08 -15.45
C ILE A 80 2.85 -3.99 -14.14
N LYS A 81 3.76 -3.01 -14.02
CA LYS A 81 4.52 -2.82 -12.78
C LYS A 81 3.60 -2.52 -11.59
N LYS A 82 3.74 -3.32 -10.53
CA LYS A 82 3.01 -3.19 -9.26
C LYS A 82 3.98 -2.88 -8.13
N CYS A 83 3.50 -2.30 -7.04
CA CYS A 83 4.26 -2.13 -5.81
C CYS A 83 3.39 -2.43 -4.57
N PHE A 84 4.06 -2.58 -3.43
CA PHE A 84 3.41 -2.66 -2.12
C PHE A 84 3.06 -1.25 -1.63
N TRP A 85 1.86 -1.10 -1.10
CA TRP A 85 1.32 0.12 -0.52
C TRP A 85 0.92 -0.12 0.92
N LEU A 86 1.16 0.84 1.80
CA LEU A 86 0.45 0.91 3.07
C LEU A 86 -0.97 1.39 2.84
N ASN A 87 -1.93 0.79 3.55
CA ASN A 87 -3.32 1.18 3.46
C ASN A 87 -3.52 2.60 3.97
N ALA A 88 -4.32 3.39 3.26
CA ALA A 88 -4.62 4.76 3.67
C ALA A 88 -5.26 4.81 5.06
N GLN A 89 -6.17 3.89 5.38
CA GLN A 89 -6.79 3.80 6.71
C GLN A 89 -5.78 3.48 7.81
N TYR A 90 -4.81 2.60 7.55
CA TYR A 90 -3.71 2.30 8.47
C TYR A 90 -2.90 3.57 8.77
N LEU A 91 -2.46 4.29 7.73
CA LEU A 91 -1.75 5.55 7.89
C LEU A 91 -2.59 6.63 8.59
N THR A 92 -3.87 6.75 8.27
CA THR A 92 -4.77 7.70 8.97
C THR A 92 -4.82 7.38 10.46
N SER A 93 -4.96 6.11 10.84
CA SER A 93 -4.99 5.72 12.25
C SER A 93 -3.67 6.06 12.99
N LEU A 94 -2.52 5.89 12.32
CA LEU A 94 -1.21 6.25 12.88
C LEU A 94 -1.08 7.75 13.05
N VAL A 95 -1.38 8.52 12.01
CA VAL A 95 -1.26 9.98 12.03
C VAL A 95 -2.20 10.58 13.07
N THR A 96 -3.46 10.13 13.16
CA THR A 96 -4.42 10.59 14.17
C THR A 96 -4.03 10.20 15.61
N LYS A 97 -3.27 9.11 15.78
CA LYS A 97 -2.79 8.70 17.10
C LYS A 97 -1.65 9.59 17.59
N TYR A 98 -0.78 10.06 16.70
CA TYR A 98 0.47 10.76 17.07
C TYR A 98 0.47 12.28 16.78
N LEU A 99 -0.48 12.80 15.98
CA LEU A 99 -0.69 14.22 15.69
C LEU A 99 -2.12 14.65 16.04
#